data_AF-A0A4Y2UTH7-F1
#
_entry.id   AF-A0A4Y2UTH7-F1
#
_cell.length_a   1.000
_cell.length_b   1.000
_cell.length_c   1.000
_cell.angle_alpha   90.00
_cell.angle_beta   90.00
_cell.angle_gamma   90.00
#
_symmetry.space_group_name_H-M   'P 1'
#
loop_
_entity.id
_entity.type
_entity.pdbx_description
1 polymer ?
#
loop_
_entity_poly.entity_id
_entity_poly.type
_entity_poly.pdbx_seq_one_letter_code
_entity_poly.pdbx_strand_id
1 'polypeptide(L)'
;MSGCVTTSPLFNYGKMKFVQTVKNSPDLLKIIEIFKNPDITPEAVVDARNRFLVTLYGYPISASDTPSLNNVRYKCFMKSSFNKSSNIASFPPTEAAAHQHSLRIYHQIQHWLGNKKRPEDWGLEITIGVLQPVKTLKLPASDSSLRKISYNCKKGCTENCSCRKFCSLLGQLQ
;
A
#
# COMPACT_ATOMS: atom_id res chain seq x y z
N MET A 1 1.05 7.70 10.10
CA MET A 1 1.97 7.27 9.02
C MET A 1 2.53 5.86 9.19
N SER A 2 2.99 5.43 10.37
CA SER A 2 3.52 4.06 10.60
C SER A 2 2.48 2.95 10.86
N GLY A 3 1.19 3.29 10.83
CA GLY A 3 0.09 2.40 11.22
C GLY A 3 -0.32 2.52 12.70
N CYS A 4 -1.63 2.53 12.93
CA CYS A 4 -2.33 2.31 14.21
C CYS A 4 -3.50 1.33 13.95
N VAL A 5 -4.33 0.96 14.93
CA VAL A 5 -5.30 -0.17 14.83
C VAL A 5 -6.19 -0.16 13.55
N THR A 6 -6.46 1.01 12.96
CA THR A 6 -7.22 1.20 11.71
C THR A 6 -6.37 1.35 10.42
N THR A 7 -5.04 1.39 10.52
CA THR A 7 -4.10 1.53 9.41
C THR A 7 -3.02 0.44 9.52
N SER A 8 -3.06 -0.56 8.63
CA SER A 8 -2.15 -1.72 8.68
C SER A 8 -0.68 -1.28 8.79
N PRO A 9 0.06 -1.77 9.81
CA PRO A 9 1.47 -1.42 9.98
C PRO A 9 2.32 -2.06 8.87
N LEU A 10 3.44 -1.42 8.54
CA LEU A 10 4.42 -2.01 7.63
C LEU A 10 5.14 -3.17 8.34
N PHE A 11 5.18 -4.32 7.69
CA PHE A 11 5.81 -5.53 8.23
C PHE A 11 7.28 -5.27 8.58
N ASN A 12 7.72 -5.72 9.76
CA ASN A 12 9.07 -5.52 10.31
C ASN A 12 9.52 -4.06 10.55
N TYR A 13 8.61 -3.09 10.42
CA TYR A 13 8.86 -1.69 10.77
C TYR A 13 8.13 -1.34 12.07
N GLY A 14 8.82 -1.55 13.19
CA GLY A 14 8.35 -1.09 14.50
C GLY A 14 8.26 0.43 14.58
N LYS A 15 7.38 0.95 15.45
CA LYS A 15 7.16 2.40 15.65
C LYS A 15 8.47 3.17 15.92
N MET A 16 9.37 2.62 16.73
CA MET A 16 10.66 3.25 17.05
C MET A 16 11.58 3.34 15.83
N LYS A 17 11.69 2.26 15.05
CA LYS A 17 12.50 2.23 13.83
C LYS A 17 11.96 3.24 12.81
N PHE A 18 10.65 3.33 12.67
CA PHE A 18 10.01 4.34 11.84
C PHE A 18 10.37 5.77 12.27
N VAL A 19 10.22 6.10 13.56
CA VAL A 19 10.55 7.43 14.09
C VAL A 19 12.02 7.76 13.85
N GLN A 20 12.92 6.80 14.06
CA GLN A 20 14.35 7.00 13.83
C GLN A 20 14.66 7.24 12.36
N THR A 21 14.07 6.47 11.44
CA THR A 21 14.25 6.65 10.00
C THR A 21 13.76 8.02 9.54
N VAL A 22 12.61 8.48 10.05
CA VAL A 22 12.09 9.82 9.76
C VAL A 22 13.02 10.91 10.28
N LYS A 23 13.48 10.81 11.54
CA LYS A 23 14.38 11.81 12.13
C LYS A 23 15.70 11.95 11.38
N ASN A 24 16.21 10.86 10.83
CA ASN A 24 17.49 10.84 10.14
C ASN A 24 17.40 11.23 8.65
N SER A 25 16.20 11.50 8.12
CA SER A 25 16.00 11.83 6.71
C SER A 25 15.24 13.15 6.55
N PRO A 26 15.94 14.24 6.16
CA PRO A 26 15.31 15.55 5.92
C PRO A 26 14.17 15.50 4.90
N ASP A 27 14.27 14.63 3.88
CA ASP A 27 13.23 14.50 2.87
C ASP A 27 11.95 13.84 3.40
N LEU A 28 12.07 12.92 4.37
CA LEU A 28 10.90 12.35 5.04
C LEU A 28 10.20 13.37 5.94
N LEU A 29 10.92 14.34 6.49
CA LEU A 29 10.33 15.44 7.26
C LEU A 29 9.50 16.36 6.36
N LYS A 30 10.00 16.72 5.17
CA LYS A 30 9.23 17.48 4.17
C LYS A 30 7.93 16.78 3.80
N ILE A 31 7.94 15.45 3.68
CA ILE A 31 6.73 14.67 3.42
C ILE A 31 5.72 14.81 4.56
N ILE A 32 6.17 14.81 5.82
CA ILE A 32 5.26 15.01 6.97
C ILE A 32 4.59 16.39 6.93
N GLU A 33 5.29 17.42 6.47
CA GLU A 33 4.73 18.77 6.33
C GLU A 33 3.60 18.79 5.29
N ILE A 34 3.73 18.06 4.19
CA ILE A 34 2.66 17.90 3.18
C ILE A 34 1.38 17.35 3.81
N PHE A 35 1.49 16.36 4.69
CA PHE A 35 0.33 15.77 5.37
C PHE A 35 -0.34 16.70 6.38
N LYS A 36 0.37 17.72 6.87
CA LYS A 36 -0.19 18.74 7.78
C LYS A 36 -0.92 19.85 7.02
N ASN A 37 -0.56 20.11 5.77
CA ASN A 37 -1.18 21.17 4.97
C ASN A 37 -2.67 20.86 4.67
N PRO A 38 -3.61 21.73 5.07
CA PRO A 38 -5.03 21.54 4.78
C PRO A 38 -5.40 21.73 3.30
N ASP A 39 -4.59 22.46 2.54
CA ASP A 39 -4.88 22.89 1.15
C ASP A 39 -4.09 22.09 0.11
N ILE A 40 -3.86 20.81 0.40
CA ILE A 40 -3.15 19.89 -0.48
C ILE A 40 -4.14 19.02 -1.26
N THR A 41 -3.79 18.72 -2.52
CA THR A 41 -4.61 17.82 -3.36
C THR A 41 -4.41 16.34 -2.96
N PRO A 42 -5.42 15.48 -3.17
CA PRO A 42 -5.30 14.03 -2.97
C PRO A 42 -4.11 13.42 -3.70
N GLU A 43 -3.83 13.86 -4.92
CA GLU A 43 -2.74 13.35 -5.76
C GLU A 43 -1.38 13.68 -5.16
N ALA A 44 -1.21 14.89 -4.61
CA ALA A 44 0.04 15.29 -3.97
C ALA A 44 0.28 14.51 -2.65
N VAL A 45 -0.78 14.19 -1.89
CA VAL A 45 -0.70 13.32 -0.71
C VAL A 45 -0.24 11.91 -1.09
N VAL A 46 -0.79 11.36 -2.17
CA VAL A 46 -0.42 10.05 -2.69
C VAL A 46 1.02 10.04 -3.17
N ASP A 47 1.44 11.03 -3.96
CA ASP A 47 2.81 11.16 -4.46
C ASP A 47 3.81 11.26 -3.31
N ALA A 48 3.54 12.12 -2.33
CA ALA A 48 4.36 12.26 -1.13
C ALA A 48 4.50 10.93 -0.37
N ARG A 49 3.42 10.15 -0.24
CA ARG A 49 3.49 8.82 0.39
C ARG A 49 4.23 7.80 -0.46
N ASN A 50 4.09 7.82 -1.78
CA ASN A 50 4.84 6.90 -2.64
C ASN A 50 6.34 7.16 -2.53
N ARG A 51 6.76 8.43 -2.55
CA ARG A 51 8.15 8.83 -2.29
C ARG A 51 8.62 8.36 -0.92
N PHE A 52 7.80 8.56 0.12
CA PHE A 52 8.09 8.07 1.48
C PHE A 52 8.39 6.57 1.50
N LEU A 53 7.53 5.77 0.87
CA LEU A 53 7.68 4.32 0.82
C LEU A 53 8.92 3.92 0.02
N VAL A 54 9.16 4.52 -1.14
CA VAL A 54 10.35 4.25 -1.96
C VAL A 54 11.64 4.48 -1.15
N THR A 55 11.72 5.60 -0.43
CA THR A 55 12.83 5.91 0.49
C THR A 55 12.95 4.92 1.64
N LEU A 56 11.83 4.54 2.25
CA LEU A 56 11.80 3.57 3.34
C LEU A 56 12.32 2.19 2.91
N TYR A 57 12.16 1.83 1.63
CA TYR A 57 12.71 0.61 1.04
C TYR A 57 14.15 0.76 0.53
N GLY A 58 14.81 1.88 0.83
CA GLY A 58 16.24 2.10 0.57
C GLY A 58 16.55 2.64 -0.83
N TYR A 59 15.57 3.20 -1.53
CA TYR A 59 15.78 3.83 -2.84
C TYR A 59 15.81 5.36 -2.68
N PRO A 60 16.84 6.05 -3.20
CA PRO A 60 16.96 7.49 -3.07
C PRO A 60 15.84 8.22 -3.83
N ILE A 61 15.40 9.35 -3.28
CA ILE A 61 14.52 10.30 -4.00
C ILE A 61 15.43 11.14 -4.89
N SER A 62 15.58 10.76 -6.16
CA SER A 62 16.20 11.61 -7.18
C SER A 62 15.12 12.20 -8.10
N ALA A 63 15.28 13.46 -8.50
CA ALA A 63 14.30 14.17 -9.31
C ALA A 63 14.06 13.54 -10.70
N SER A 64 15.01 12.77 -11.23
CA SER A 64 14.94 12.13 -12.55
C SER A 64 14.68 10.62 -12.53
N ASP A 65 15.04 9.90 -11.47
CA ASP A 65 15.13 8.42 -11.50
C ASP A 65 14.49 7.71 -10.31
N THR A 66 13.64 8.41 -9.54
CA THR A 66 12.93 7.76 -8.43
C THR A 66 12.04 6.64 -9.00
N PRO A 67 12.30 5.37 -8.64
CA PRO A 67 11.51 4.26 -9.17
C PRO A 67 10.08 4.33 -8.64
N SER A 68 9.12 3.96 -9.49
CA SER A 68 7.73 3.78 -9.04
C SER A 68 7.66 2.73 -7.93
N LEU A 69 6.66 2.84 -7.05
CA LEU A 69 6.51 1.91 -5.93
C LEU A 69 6.28 0.48 -6.43
N ASN A 70 5.59 0.32 -7.57
CA ASN A 70 5.45 -0.98 -8.23
C ASN A 70 6.79 -1.52 -8.76
N ASN A 71 7.69 -0.67 -9.28
CA ASN A 71 9.03 -1.08 -9.68
C ASN A 71 9.87 -1.53 -8.46
N VAL A 72 9.81 -0.80 -7.35
CA VAL A 72 10.43 -1.21 -6.09
C VAL A 72 9.90 -2.57 -5.63
N ARG A 73 8.58 -2.77 -5.66
CA ARG A 73 7.95 -4.04 -5.30
C ARG A 73 8.41 -5.19 -6.21
N TYR A 74 8.52 -4.95 -7.52
CA TYR A 74 9.05 -5.94 -8.47
C TYR A 74 10.51 -6.29 -8.18
N LYS A 75 11.37 -5.29 -7.90
CA LYS A 75 12.76 -5.52 -7.51
C LYS A 75 12.87 -6.34 -6.22
N CYS A 76 12.00 -6.09 -5.23
CA CYS A 76 11.89 -6.92 -4.02
C CYS A 76 11.51 -8.37 -4.35
N PHE A 77 10.52 -8.56 -5.23
CA PHE A 77 10.11 -9.89 -5.69
C PHE A 77 11.27 -10.64 -6.37
N MET A 78 11.97 -10.00 -7.31
CA MET A 78 13.12 -10.60 -7.99
C MET A 78 14.26 -10.95 -7.05
N LYS A 79 14.52 -10.15 -6.00
CA LYS A 79 15.51 -10.50 -4.97
C LYS A 79 15.05 -11.67 -4.10
N SER A 80 13.76 -11.76 -3.84
CA SER A 80 13.15 -12.78 -2.99
C SER A 80 13.03 -14.15 -3.65
N SER A 81 12.90 -14.21 -4.98
CA SER A 81 12.72 -15.47 -5.73
C SER A 81 13.88 -16.45 -5.58
N PHE A 82 15.06 -15.95 -5.20
CA PHE A 82 16.24 -16.77 -4.92
C PHE A 82 16.32 -17.24 -3.45
N ASN A 83 15.41 -16.78 -2.58
CA ASN A 83 15.39 -17.03 -1.14
C ASN A 83 14.11 -17.74 -0.69
N LYS A 84 14.24 -19.03 -0.31
CA LYS A 84 13.11 -19.90 0.09
C LYS A 84 12.34 -19.45 1.35
N SER A 85 12.91 -18.58 2.18
CA SER A 85 12.32 -18.07 3.43
C SER A 85 11.73 -16.66 3.33
N SER A 86 11.68 -16.09 2.12
CA SER A 86 11.20 -14.73 1.93
C SER A 86 9.69 -14.62 2.21
N ASN A 87 9.30 -13.67 3.06
CA ASN A 87 7.90 -13.40 3.37
C ASN A 87 7.38 -12.26 2.47
N ILE A 88 6.29 -12.50 1.75
CA ILE A 88 5.61 -11.50 0.90
C ILE A 88 5.21 -10.25 1.69
N ALA A 89 4.91 -10.39 2.99
CA ALA A 89 4.59 -9.26 3.85
C ALA A 89 5.72 -8.23 3.95
N SER A 90 6.98 -8.64 3.69
CA SER A 90 8.13 -7.73 3.65
C SER A 90 8.16 -6.83 2.42
N PHE A 91 7.36 -7.10 1.39
CA PHE A 91 7.34 -6.28 0.19
C PHE A 91 6.61 -4.97 0.41
N PRO A 92 6.93 -3.92 -0.38
CA PRO A 92 6.13 -2.70 -0.38
C PRO A 92 4.68 -3.00 -0.75
N PRO A 93 3.71 -2.20 -0.24
CA PRO A 93 2.34 -2.28 -0.72
C PRO A 93 2.27 -1.99 -2.23
N THR A 94 1.20 -2.42 -2.89
CA THR A 94 0.94 -2.01 -4.29
C THR A 94 0.64 -0.52 -4.33
N GLU A 95 0.85 0.13 -5.47
CA GLU A 95 0.47 1.54 -5.62
C GLU A 95 -1.01 1.80 -5.33
N ALA A 96 -1.91 0.89 -5.72
CA ALA A 96 -3.34 1.05 -5.43
C ALA A 96 -3.64 0.98 -3.91
N ALA A 97 -3.01 0.03 -3.21
CA ALA A 97 -3.17 -0.09 -1.76
C ALA A 97 -2.51 1.09 -1.02
N ALA A 98 -1.34 1.53 -1.49
CA ALA A 98 -0.68 2.74 -1.01
C ALA A 98 -1.60 3.94 -1.23
N HIS A 99 -2.10 4.17 -2.44
CA HIS A 99 -3.01 5.26 -2.77
C HIS A 99 -4.16 5.38 -1.78
N GLN A 100 -4.96 4.32 -1.64
CA GLN A 100 -6.13 4.32 -0.75
C GLN A 100 -5.76 4.56 0.71
N HIS A 101 -4.67 3.95 1.18
CA HIS A 101 -4.21 4.17 2.54
C HIS A 101 -3.68 5.60 2.76
N SER A 102 -3.18 6.28 1.72
CA SER A 102 -2.60 7.62 1.83
C SER A 102 -3.69 8.63 2.12
N LEU A 103 -4.81 8.50 1.40
CA LEU A 103 -6.00 9.31 1.58
C LEU A 103 -6.55 9.16 3.01
N ARG A 104 -6.65 7.93 3.51
CA ARG A 104 -7.12 7.66 4.88
C ARG A 104 -6.21 8.23 5.96
N ILE A 105 -4.89 8.11 5.80
CA ILE A 105 -3.94 8.73 6.74
C ILE A 105 -4.15 10.25 6.75
N TYR A 106 -4.26 10.86 5.57
CA TYR A 106 -4.42 12.30 5.48
C TYR A 106 -5.70 12.77 6.14
N HIS A 107 -6.84 12.12 5.85
CA HIS A 107 -8.11 12.40 6.51
C HIS A 107 -7.99 12.33 8.04
N GLN A 108 -7.35 11.28 8.56
CA GLN A 108 -7.13 11.11 10.00
C GLN A 108 -6.26 12.22 10.61
N ILE A 109 -5.16 12.60 9.93
CA ILE A 109 -4.27 13.67 10.39
C ILE A 109 -5.01 15.01 10.39
N GLN A 110 -5.74 15.32 9.31
CA GLN A 110 -6.51 16.56 9.20
C GLN A 110 -7.61 16.64 10.27
N HIS A 111 -8.27 15.52 10.54
CA HIS A 111 -9.25 15.42 11.62
C HIS A 111 -8.63 15.73 12.99
N TRP A 112 -7.44 15.19 13.28
CA TRP A 112 -6.71 15.51 14.52
C TRP A 112 -6.28 16.98 14.61
N LEU A 113 -6.03 17.62 13.47
CA LEU A 113 -5.71 19.04 13.40
C LEU A 113 -6.95 19.95 13.45
N GLY A 114 -8.16 19.38 13.56
CA GLY A 114 -9.42 20.14 13.59
C GLY A 114 -9.98 20.52 12.21
N ASN A 115 -9.33 20.08 11.13
CA ASN A 115 -9.77 20.35 9.77
C ASN A 115 -10.83 19.34 9.34
N LYS A 116 -12.06 19.82 9.11
CA LYS A 116 -13.16 18.98 8.63
C LYS A 116 -12.98 18.71 7.14
N LYS A 117 -12.81 17.44 6.78
CA LYS A 117 -12.76 16.96 5.39
C LYS A 117 -13.85 15.90 5.18
N ARG A 118 -14.48 15.91 4.02
CA ARG A 118 -15.52 14.94 3.64
C ARG A 118 -14.89 13.54 3.49
N PRO A 119 -15.34 12.51 4.24
CA PRO A 119 -14.72 11.18 4.20
C PRO A 119 -14.60 10.56 2.80
N GLU A 120 -15.59 10.80 1.94
CA GLU A 120 -15.72 10.24 0.59
C GLU A 120 -14.61 10.69 -0.35
N ASP A 121 -14.15 11.92 -0.18
CA ASP A 121 -13.04 12.49 -0.95
C ASP A 121 -11.69 11.88 -0.54
N TRP A 122 -11.64 11.14 0.58
CA TRP A 122 -10.40 10.67 1.20
C TRP A 122 -10.37 9.15 1.48
N GLY A 123 -10.92 8.36 0.57
CA GLY A 123 -10.74 6.90 0.56
C GLY A 123 -11.58 6.16 1.60
N LEU A 124 -12.68 6.77 2.03
CA LEU A 124 -13.76 6.15 2.79
C LEU A 124 -15.04 6.16 1.94
N GLU A 125 -15.91 5.20 2.15
CA GLU A 125 -17.23 5.10 1.52
C GLU A 125 -18.29 4.99 2.60
N ILE A 126 -19.47 5.56 2.38
CA ILE A 126 -20.61 5.42 3.28
C ILE A 126 -21.49 4.29 2.75
N THR A 127 -21.50 3.16 3.46
CA THR A 127 -22.36 2.02 3.17
C THR A 127 -23.36 1.86 4.31
N ILE A 128 -24.65 2.12 4.05
CA ILE A 128 -25.72 2.00 5.05
C ILE A 128 -25.43 2.86 6.31
N GLY A 129 -25.02 4.11 6.09
CA GLY A 129 -24.69 5.04 7.19
C GLY A 129 -23.39 4.72 7.95
N VAL A 130 -22.65 3.67 7.56
CA VAL A 130 -21.37 3.29 8.17
C VAL A 130 -20.22 3.68 7.24
N LEU A 131 -19.23 4.37 7.79
CA LEU A 131 -17.99 4.67 7.07
C LEU A 131 -17.09 3.44 6.97
N GLN A 132 -16.77 3.02 5.74
CA GLN A 132 -15.91 1.89 5.46
C GLN A 132 -14.70 2.29 4.60
N PRO A 133 -13.52 1.69 4.82
CA PRO A 133 -12.36 1.91 3.96
C PRO A 133 -12.61 1.43 2.53
N VAL A 134 -12.32 2.29 1.55
CA VAL A 134 -12.28 1.86 0.14
C VAL A 134 -11.06 0.94 -0.03
N LYS A 135 -11.32 -0.33 -0.33
CA LYS A 135 -10.29 -1.38 -0.32
C LYS A 135 -9.45 -1.38 -1.60
N THR A 136 -10.07 -1.30 -2.78
CA THR A 136 -9.47 -1.06 -4.11
C THR A 136 -10.54 -1.33 -5.20
N LEU A 137 -10.64 -0.47 -6.24
CA LEU A 137 -11.56 -0.66 -7.38
C LEU A 137 -10.96 -1.47 -8.55
N LYS A 138 -9.66 -1.75 -8.51
CA LYS A 138 -8.95 -2.53 -9.54
C LYS A 138 -8.91 -4.01 -9.18
N LEU A 139 -9.09 -4.87 -10.18
CA LEU A 139 -8.89 -6.31 -10.00
C LEU A 139 -7.44 -6.58 -9.53
N PRO A 140 -7.23 -7.50 -8.57
CA PRO A 140 -5.92 -7.83 -8.02
C PRO A 140 -4.93 -8.39 -9.07
N ALA A 141 -5.43 -8.85 -10.21
CA ALA A 141 -4.67 -9.20 -11.39
C ALA A 141 -5.52 -8.94 -12.65
N SER A 142 -4.88 -8.79 -13.82
CA SER A 142 -5.62 -8.71 -15.09
C SER A 142 -6.39 -10.01 -15.35
N ASP A 143 -7.55 -9.93 -16.02
CA ASP A 143 -8.34 -11.11 -16.39
C ASP A 143 -7.51 -12.14 -17.17
N SER A 144 -6.58 -11.69 -18.00
CA SER A 144 -5.65 -12.56 -18.73
C SER A 144 -4.70 -13.33 -17.81
N SER A 145 -4.30 -12.75 -16.68
CA SER A 145 -3.45 -13.40 -15.67
C SER A 145 -4.26 -14.42 -14.86
N LEU A 146 -5.49 -14.06 -14.47
CA LEU A 146 -6.41 -14.98 -13.78
C LEU A 146 -6.79 -16.17 -14.69
N ARG A 147 -7.03 -15.92 -15.99
CA ARG A 147 -7.30 -16.96 -16.99
C ARG A 147 -6.11 -17.89 -17.20
N LYS A 148 -4.87 -17.41 -17.22
CA LYS A 148 -3.67 -18.27 -17.32
C LYS A 148 -3.49 -19.16 -16.09
N ILE A 149 -3.74 -18.63 -14.89
CA ILE A 149 -3.71 -19.40 -13.65
C ILE A 149 -4.82 -20.46 -13.64
N SER A 150 -6.02 -20.13 -14.12
CA SER A 150 -7.12 -21.09 -14.24
C SER A 150 -6.89 -22.13 -15.34
N TYR A 151 -6.26 -21.78 -16.45
CA TYR A 151 -6.00 -22.69 -17.57
C TYR A 151 -4.98 -23.79 -17.23
N ASN A 152 -4.04 -23.49 -16.34
CA ASN A 152 -3.10 -24.49 -15.81
C ASN A 152 -3.74 -25.46 -14.80
N CYS A 153 -4.98 -25.19 -14.38
CA CYS A 153 -5.79 -26.11 -13.60
C CYS A 153 -6.51 -27.06 -14.56
N LYS A 154 -5.97 -28.28 -14.74
CA LYS A 154 -6.60 -29.29 -15.61
C LYS A 154 -8.05 -29.57 -15.17
N LYS A 155 -8.97 -29.80 -16.12
CA LYS A 155 -10.35 -30.24 -15.85
C LYS A 155 -10.31 -31.46 -14.91
N GLY A 156 -10.83 -31.31 -13.69
CA GLY A 156 -10.84 -32.36 -12.67
C GLY A 156 -10.33 -31.95 -11.27
N CYS A 157 -9.92 -30.69 -11.04
CA CYS A 157 -9.46 -30.28 -9.72
C CYS A 157 -10.58 -30.23 -8.66
N THR A 158 -10.57 -31.22 -7.77
CA THR A 158 -11.38 -31.34 -6.55
C THR A 158 -10.89 -30.43 -5.42
N GLU A 159 -11.57 -30.45 -4.27
CA GLU A 159 -11.45 -29.50 -3.15
C GLU A 159 -10.01 -29.24 -2.65
N ASN A 160 -9.09 -30.19 -2.82
CA ASN A 160 -7.71 -30.12 -2.33
C ASN A 160 -6.66 -29.65 -3.37
N CYS A 161 -7.09 -29.12 -4.51
CA CYS A 161 -6.19 -28.67 -5.56
C CYS A 161 -5.36 -27.43 -5.15
N SER A 162 -4.03 -27.50 -5.31
CA SER A 162 -3.09 -26.41 -5.01
C SER A 162 -3.39 -25.13 -5.80
N CYS A 163 -3.94 -25.25 -7.02
CA CYS A 163 -4.39 -24.13 -7.83
C CYS A 163 -5.52 -23.33 -7.15
N ARG A 164 -6.43 -24.01 -6.43
CA ARG A 164 -7.50 -23.33 -5.67
C ARG A 164 -6.96 -22.62 -4.44
N LYS A 165 -5.98 -23.19 -3.71
CA LYS A 165 -5.33 -22.50 -2.59
C LYS A 165 -4.70 -21.18 -3.02
N PHE A 166 -4.08 -21.13 -4.20
CA PHE A 166 -3.50 -19.90 -4.76
C PHE A 166 -4.58 -18.88 -5.16
N CYS A 167 -5.70 -19.34 -5.74
CA CYS A 167 -6.86 -18.48 -6.01
C CYS A 167 -7.53 -17.95 -4.72
N SER A 168 -7.63 -18.77 -3.67
CA SER A 168 -8.17 -18.35 -2.37
C SER A 168 -7.26 -17.36 -1.66
N LEU A 169 -5.93 -17.50 -1.77
CA LEU A 169 -4.95 -16.52 -1.29
C LEU A 169 -5.03 -15.18 -2.03
N LEU A 170 -5.41 -15.20 -3.31
CA LEU A 170 -5.72 -13.97 -4.07
C LEU A 170 -7.05 -13.35 -3.63
N GLY A 171 -8.04 -14.15 -3.23
CA GLY A 171 -9.31 -13.68 -2.65
C GLY A 171 -9.19 -13.14 -1.22
N GLN A 172 -8.23 -13.61 -0.42
CA GLN A 172 -7.95 -13.10 0.93
C GLN A 172 -7.21 -11.74 0.93
N LEU A 173 -6.93 -11.19 -0.24
CA LEU A 173 -6.49 -9.80 -0.42
C LEU A 173 -7.67 -8.82 -0.63
N GLN A 174 -8.94 -9.28 -0.51
CA GLN A 174 -10.15 -8.45 -0.33
C GLN A 174 -10.40 -8.09 1.14
#